data_AF-A5YSP4-F1
#
_entry.id   AF-A5YSP4-F1
#
_cell.length_a   1.000
_cell.length_b   1.000
_cell.length_c   1.000
_cell.angle_alpha   90.00
_cell.angle_beta   90.00
_cell.angle_gamma   90.00
#
_symmetry.space_group_name_H-M   'P 1'
#
loop_
_entity.id
_entity.type
_entity.pdbx_description
1 polymer ?
#
loop_
_entity_poly.entity_id
_entity_poly.type
_entity_poly.pdbx_seq_one_letter_code
_entity_poly.pdbx_strand_id
1 'polypeptide(L)'
;MTNVQGIQTLLNAANEADIDRFLQTSTDEACGQIIDGKFSGNDLLNPRNPYSATKADADLLAQSFQITHDLPVAITRTSNNFGPRRHSERLILKFIQNAAVGEILPVYGDGSNVREWIYIKDNCRAVDLTLR
;
A
#
# COMPACT_ATOMS: atom_id res chain seq x y z
N MET A 1 -13.99 1.05 7.85
CA MET A 1 -15.04 0.98 6.80
C MET A 1 -14.64 1.67 5.50
N THR A 2 -13.93 2.80 5.52
CA THR A 2 -13.58 3.57 4.31
C THR A 2 -12.85 2.76 3.22
N ASN A 3 -11.88 1.93 3.59
CA ASN A 3 -11.05 1.22 2.59
C ASN A 3 -11.85 0.25 1.71
N VAL A 4 -12.75 -0.55 2.31
CA VAL A 4 -13.48 -1.58 1.56
C VAL A 4 -14.68 -0.97 0.84
N GLN A 5 -15.50 -0.19 1.56
CA GLN A 5 -16.70 0.41 0.98
C GLN A 5 -16.34 1.46 -0.07
N GLY A 6 -15.30 2.27 0.16
CA GLY A 6 -14.85 3.27 -0.80
C GLY A 6 -14.35 2.64 -2.10
N ILE A 7 -13.60 1.52 -2.01
CA ILE A 7 -13.15 0.80 -3.20
C ILE A 7 -14.32 0.17 -3.95
N GLN A 8 -15.29 -0.43 -3.27
CA GLN A 8 -16.50 -0.93 -3.93
C GLN A 8 -17.24 0.18 -4.69
N THR A 9 -17.41 1.36 -4.07
CA THR A 9 -18.03 2.52 -4.74
C THR A 9 -17.25 2.97 -5.98
N LEU A 10 -15.92 3.06 -5.87
CA LEU A 10 -15.07 3.47 -7.00
C LEU A 10 -15.05 2.44 -8.13
N LEU A 11 -15.06 1.14 -7.80
CA LEU A 11 -15.12 0.05 -8.79
C LEU A 11 -16.45 0.05 -9.54
N ASN A 12 -17.58 0.23 -8.83
CA ASN A 12 -18.89 0.38 -9.47
C ASN A 12 -18.88 1.57 -10.44
N ALA A 13 -18.43 2.74 -9.99
CA ALA A 13 -18.38 3.93 -10.83
C ALA A 13 -17.42 3.78 -12.02
N ALA A 14 -16.27 3.13 -11.82
CA ALA A 14 -15.32 2.83 -12.89
C ALA A 14 -15.91 1.91 -13.96
N ASN A 15 -16.67 0.90 -13.52
CA ASN A 15 -17.35 -0.02 -14.40
C ASN A 15 -18.48 0.65 -15.20
N GLU A 16 -19.25 1.53 -14.56
CA GLU A 16 -20.31 2.30 -15.22
C GLU A 16 -19.75 3.32 -16.22
N ALA A 17 -18.58 3.90 -15.91
CA ALA A 17 -17.93 4.92 -16.73
C ALA A 17 -17.09 4.34 -17.88
N ASP A 18 -16.95 3.02 -17.98
CA ASP A 18 -16.17 2.32 -19.01
C ASP A 18 -14.73 2.88 -19.14
N ILE A 19 -14.03 2.96 -18.01
CA ILE A 19 -12.67 3.51 -17.99
C ILE A 19 -11.64 2.54 -18.58
N ASP A 20 -10.59 3.08 -19.19
CA ASP A 20 -9.52 2.28 -19.81
C ASP A 20 -8.75 1.40 -18.81
N ARG A 21 -8.58 1.86 -17.57
CA ARG A 21 -7.86 1.14 -16.51
C ARG A 21 -8.18 1.67 -15.11
N PHE A 22 -8.45 0.75 -14.19
CA PHE A 22 -8.51 1.01 -12.75
C PHE A 22 -7.19 0.60 -12.07
N LEU A 23 -6.54 1.52 -11.35
CA LEU A 23 -5.34 1.22 -10.58
C LEU A 23 -5.64 1.18 -9.08
N GLN A 24 -5.54 0.00 -8.49
CA GLN A 24 -5.62 -0.21 -7.06
C GLN A 24 -4.24 -0.09 -6.40
N THR A 25 -4.08 0.91 -5.53
CA THR A 25 -2.84 1.12 -4.77
C THR A 25 -2.90 0.45 -3.41
N SER A 26 -2.02 -0.54 -3.23
CA SER A 26 -1.99 -1.44 -2.09
C SER A 26 -0.62 -1.44 -1.40
N THR A 27 -0.37 -2.42 -0.54
CA THR A 27 0.80 -2.46 0.35
C THR A 27 1.37 -3.87 0.42
N ASP A 28 2.68 -3.97 0.59
CA ASP A 28 3.37 -5.23 0.89
C ASP A 28 2.84 -5.94 2.15
N GLU A 29 2.39 -5.19 3.17
CA GLU A 29 1.76 -5.74 4.38
C GLU A 29 0.55 -6.64 4.08
N ALA A 30 -0.10 -6.50 2.91
CA ALA A 30 -1.20 -7.38 2.50
C ALA A 30 -0.72 -8.82 2.28
N CYS A 31 0.55 -9.03 1.94
CA CYS A 31 1.20 -10.34 1.82
C CYS A 31 1.74 -10.86 3.17
N GLY A 32 1.67 -10.08 4.25
CA GLY A 32 2.08 -10.48 5.59
C GLY A 32 3.56 -10.22 5.89
N GLN A 33 4.28 -11.24 6.36
CA GLN A 33 5.70 -11.14 6.73
C GLN A 33 6.50 -12.23 6.03
N ILE A 34 7.70 -11.85 5.58
CA ILE A 34 8.74 -12.75 5.09
C ILE A 34 9.96 -12.65 6.01
N ILE A 35 10.52 -13.79 6.43
CA ILE A 35 11.69 -13.86 7.32
C ILE A 35 12.98 -13.86 6.51
N ASP A 36 13.01 -14.63 5.42
CA ASP A 36 14.10 -14.69 4.47
C ASP A 36 13.52 -14.68 3.04
N GLY A 37 14.14 -13.89 2.15
CA GLY A 37 13.65 -13.65 0.78
C GLY A 37 12.98 -12.30 0.57
N LYS A 38 12.24 -12.19 -0.54
CA LYS A 38 11.54 -10.97 -0.99
C LYS A 38 10.15 -11.34 -1.49
N PHE A 39 9.22 -10.40 -1.37
CA PHE A 39 7.90 -10.59 -1.96
C PHE A 39 7.97 -10.57 -3.50
N SER A 40 7.16 -11.42 -4.12
CA SER A 40 6.89 -11.48 -5.56
C SER A 40 5.47 -11.02 -5.85
N GLY A 41 5.18 -10.69 -7.12
CA GLY A 41 3.82 -10.29 -7.54
C GLY A 41 2.76 -11.38 -7.35
N ASN A 42 3.18 -12.64 -7.20
CA ASN A 42 2.29 -13.80 -7.10
C ASN A 42 2.12 -14.30 -5.66
N ASP A 43 2.73 -13.63 -4.68
CA ASP A 43 2.62 -14.08 -3.30
C ASP A 43 1.20 -13.94 -2.78
N LEU A 44 0.82 -14.90 -1.93
CA LEU A 44 -0.51 -14.98 -1.36
C LEU A 44 -0.74 -13.84 -0.35
N LEU A 45 -1.96 -13.34 -0.33
CA LEU A 45 -2.41 -12.39 0.68
C LEU A 45 -2.48 -13.10 2.03
N ASN A 46 -1.76 -12.56 3.02
CA ASN A 46 -1.70 -13.08 4.39
C ASN A 46 -1.58 -11.93 5.41
N PRO A 47 -2.57 -11.01 5.43
CA PRO A 47 -2.52 -9.80 6.25
C PRO A 47 -2.50 -10.14 7.74
N ARG A 48 -1.79 -9.32 8.54
CA ARG A 48 -1.56 -9.59 9.98
C ARG A 48 -2.11 -8.52 10.91
N ASN A 49 -2.72 -7.48 10.36
CA ASN A 49 -3.35 -6.42 11.13
C ASN A 49 -4.61 -5.89 10.42
N PRO A 50 -5.53 -5.21 11.12
CA PRO A 50 -6.78 -4.73 10.53
C PRO A 50 -6.59 -3.83 9.30
N TYR A 51 -5.54 -3.00 9.28
CA TYR A 51 -5.24 -2.15 8.12
C TYR A 51 -4.87 -2.98 6.89
N SER A 52 -3.90 -3.89 7.02
CA SER A 52 -3.46 -4.79 5.95
C SER A 52 -4.58 -5.69 5.44
N ALA A 53 -5.48 -6.14 6.33
CA ALA A 53 -6.65 -6.93 5.95
C ALA A 53 -7.57 -6.14 5.02
N THR A 54 -7.88 -4.88 5.35
CA THR A 54 -8.72 -4.06 4.48
C THR A 54 -8.06 -3.71 3.14
N LYS A 55 -6.72 -3.71 3.06
CA LYS A 55 -5.99 -3.55 1.78
C LYS A 55 -6.01 -4.82 0.94
N ALA A 56 -5.86 -5.98 1.57
CA ALA A 56 -6.03 -7.28 0.93
C ALA A 56 -7.46 -7.45 0.38
N ASP A 57 -8.48 -7.08 1.15
CA ASP A 57 -9.88 -7.11 0.68
C ASP A 57 -10.11 -6.23 -0.55
N ALA A 58 -9.53 -5.03 -0.56
CA ALA A 58 -9.63 -4.12 -1.69
C ALA A 58 -8.94 -4.68 -2.95
N ASP A 59 -7.80 -5.38 -2.80
CA ASP A 59 -7.13 -6.07 -3.92
C ASP A 59 -8.04 -7.18 -4.48
N LEU A 60 -8.66 -7.97 -3.61
CA LEU A 60 -9.55 -9.05 -4.02
C LEU A 60 -10.82 -8.53 -4.70
N LEU A 61 -11.39 -7.42 -4.22
CA LEU A 61 -12.52 -6.76 -4.87
C LEU A 61 -12.14 -6.22 -6.25
N ALA A 62 -10.97 -5.59 -6.40
CA ALA A 62 -10.55 -5.11 -7.71
C ALA A 62 -10.37 -6.28 -8.70
N GLN A 63 -9.77 -7.39 -8.26
CA GLN A 63 -9.64 -8.60 -9.08
C GLN A 63 -10.98 -9.22 -9.45
N SER A 64 -11.97 -9.23 -8.54
CA SER A 64 -13.28 -9.78 -8.85
C SER A 64 -14.01 -8.98 -9.92
N PHE A 65 -13.84 -7.66 -9.96
CA PHE A 65 -14.40 -6.81 -11.02
C PHE A 65 -13.77 -7.08 -12.37
N GLN A 66 -12.46 -7.30 -12.42
CA GLN A 66 -11.79 -7.72 -13.66
C GLN A 66 -12.34 -9.05 -14.18
N ILE A 67 -12.57 -10.02 -13.30
CA ILE A 67 -13.07 -11.35 -13.69
C ILE A 67 -14.56 -11.31 -14.07
N THR A 68 -15.36 -10.49 -13.39
CA THR A 68 -16.83 -10.52 -13.52
C THR A 68 -17.36 -9.55 -14.55
N HIS A 69 -16.66 -8.43 -14.77
CA HIS A 69 -17.11 -7.32 -15.60
C HIS A 69 -16.10 -6.93 -16.69
N ASP A 70 -15.01 -7.69 -16.85
CA ASP A 70 -13.91 -7.40 -17.79
C ASP A 70 -13.27 -6.01 -17.58
N LEU A 71 -13.49 -5.37 -16.43
CA LEU A 71 -12.91 -4.07 -16.08
C LEU A 71 -11.37 -4.20 -16.04
N PRO A 72 -10.60 -3.43 -16.84
CA PRO A 72 -9.15 -3.53 -16.82
C PRO A 72 -8.60 -3.04 -15.48
N VAL A 73 -8.04 -3.94 -14.69
CA VAL A 73 -7.51 -3.64 -13.34
C VAL A 73 -6.01 -3.89 -13.29
N ALA A 74 -5.30 -2.97 -12.64
CA ALA A 74 -3.91 -3.15 -12.22
C ALA A 74 -3.80 -2.95 -10.71
N ILE A 75 -2.95 -3.74 -10.05
CA ILE A 75 -2.71 -3.64 -8.59
C ILE A 75 -1.23 -3.40 -8.36
N THR A 76 -0.90 -2.36 -7.60
CA THR A 76 0.48 -2.11 -7.14
C THR A 76 0.58 -2.32 -5.64
N ARG A 77 1.55 -3.13 -5.21
CA ARG A 77 1.87 -3.36 -3.79
C ARG A 77 3.24 -2.77 -3.52
N THR A 78 3.28 -1.74 -2.68
CA THR A 78 4.50 -0.95 -2.44
C THR A 78 4.96 -1.10 -1.00
N SER A 79 6.27 -0.98 -0.77
CA SER A 79 6.86 -0.98 0.56
C SER A 79 6.75 0.38 1.25
N ASN A 80 7.40 0.54 2.41
CA ASN A 80 7.31 1.75 3.20
C ASN A 80 7.86 2.96 2.42
N ASN A 81 6.95 3.84 2.02
CA ASN A 81 7.34 5.05 1.32
C ASN A 81 8.11 6.00 2.26
N PHE A 82 8.99 6.87 1.74
CA PHE A 82 9.54 7.99 2.49
C PHE A 82 9.79 9.20 1.59
N GLY A 83 9.84 10.39 2.19
CA GLY A 83 10.08 11.64 1.46
C GLY A 83 9.25 12.83 1.96
N PRO A 84 9.30 13.96 1.25
CA PRO A 84 8.60 15.19 1.62
C PRO A 84 7.09 15.02 1.75
N ARG A 85 6.45 15.88 2.57
CA ARG A 85 4.99 15.94 2.78
C ARG A 85 4.36 14.68 3.40
N ARG A 86 5.17 13.83 4.03
CA ARG A 86 4.68 12.70 4.82
C ARG A 86 4.15 13.21 6.16
N HIS A 87 3.12 12.57 6.71
CA HIS A 87 2.59 12.92 8.04
C HIS A 87 3.66 12.76 9.13
N SER A 88 3.68 13.68 10.11
CA SER A 88 4.71 13.77 11.15
C SER A 88 4.82 12.53 12.04
N GLU A 89 3.73 11.76 12.17
CA GLU A 89 3.70 10.53 12.98
C GLU A 89 4.47 9.35 12.36
N ARG A 90 4.93 9.45 11.11
CA ARG A 90 5.65 8.36 10.45
C ARG A 90 7.11 8.33 10.90
N LEU A 91 7.62 7.12 11.15
CA LEU A 91 8.94 6.84 11.76
C LEU A 91 10.05 7.84 11.37
N ILE A 92 10.44 7.89 10.10
CA ILE A 92 11.56 8.72 9.62
C ILE A 92 11.36 10.19 9.97
N LEU A 93 10.15 10.74 9.72
CA LEU A 93 9.89 12.15 9.98
C LEU A 93 9.78 12.43 11.48
N LYS A 94 9.14 11.54 12.24
CA LYS A 94 9.04 11.64 13.71
C LYS A 94 10.43 11.65 14.35
N PHE A 95 11.34 10.79 13.86
CA PHE A 95 12.71 10.71 14.37
C PHE A 95 13.51 11.96 14.03
N ILE A 96 13.41 12.45 12.79
CA ILE A 96 14.08 13.69 12.39
C ILE A 96 13.60 14.86 13.25
N GLN A 97 12.29 14.97 13.47
CA GLN A 97 11.70 16.04 14.29
C GLN A 97 12.14 15.96 15.74
N ASN A 98 12.05 14.77 16.36
CA ASN A 98 12.45 14.58 17.74
C ASN A 98 13.95 14.82 17.94
N ALA A 99 14.80 14.32 17.03
CA ALA A 99 16.25 14.54 17.08
C ALA A 99 16.60 16.04 16.96
N ALA A 100 15.88 16.79 16.11
CA ALA A 100 16.12 18.22 15.92
C ALA A 100 15.85 19.07 17.17
N VAL A 101 15.01 18.60 18.09
CA VAL A 101 14.70 19.28 19.36
C VAL A 101 15.28 18.58 20.59
N GLY A 102 16.11 17.55 20.40
CA GLY A 102 16.71 16.78 21.49
C GLY A 102 15.73 15.91 22.27
N GLU A 103 14.57 15.56 21.68
CA GLU A 103 13.60 14.66 22.27
C GLU A 103 14.01 13.18 22.12
N ILE A 104 13.40 12.33 22.95
CA ILE A 104 13.58 10.88 22.89
C ILE A 104 13.10 10.35 21.52
N LEU A 105 13.85 9.38 20.97
CA LEU A 105 13.50 8.68 19.74
C LEU A 105 12.74 7.39 20.08
N PRO A 106 11.40 7.34 19.95
CA PRO A 106 10.63 6.20 20.42
C PRO A 106 10.80 5.00 19.47
N VAL A 107 11.32 3.89 19.99
CA VAL A 107 11.38 2.60 19.29
C VAL A 107 10.32 1.68 19.88
N TYR A 108 9.48 1.10 19.02
CA TYR A 108 8.47 0.12 19.44
C TYR A 108 9.09 -1.28 19.56
N GLY A 109 8.79 -1.96 20.66
CA GLY A 109 9.33 -3.29 20.94
C GLY A 109 10.84 -3.23 21.19
N ASP A 110 11.58 -4.14 20.58
CA ASP A 110 13.03 -4.24 20.67
C ASP A 110 13.77 -3.58 19.47
N GLY A 111 13.02 -3.02 18.52
CA GLY A 111 13.59 -2.42 17.31
C GLY A 111 14.09 -3.42 16.26
N SER A 112 13.84 -4.73 16.42
CA SER A 112 14.26 -5.76 15.47
C SER A 112 13.44 -5.81 14.16
N ASN A 113 12.38 -5.01 14.08
CA ASN A 113 11.50 -4.92 12.92
C ASN A 113 12.24 -4.46 11.65
N VAL A 114 12.27 -5.33 10.63
CA VAL A 114 12.83 -5.00 9.31
C VAL A 114 11.74 -4.42 8.40
N ARG A 115 12.07 -3.36 7.65
CA ARG A 115 11.20 -2.75 6.63
C ARG A 115 12.03 -2.38 5.41
N GLU A 116 11.47 -2.60 4.23
CA GLU A 116 12.01 -2.06 2.98
C GLU A 116 11.46 -0.65 2.75
N TRP A 117 12.30 0.24 2.22
CA TRP A 117 11.94 1.65 2.03
C TRP A 117 12.08 2.07 0.58
N ILE A 118 11.07 2.76 0.06
CA ILE A 118 11.07 3.35 -1.29
C ILE A 118 10.87 4.86 -1.22
N TYR A 119 11.66 5.61 -1.99
CA TYR A 119 11.48 7.05 -2.07
C TYR A 119 10.18 7.38 -2.81
N ILE A 120 9.42 8.36 -2.32
CA ILE A 120 8.07 8.64 -2.81
C ILE A 120 8.04 8.94 -4.32
N LYS A 121 9.06 9.60 -4.88
CA LYS A 121 9.10 9.87 -6.33
C LYS A 121 9.33 8.60 -7.16
N ASP A 122 10.07 7.62 -6.62
CA ASP A 122 10.25 6.34 -7.30
C ASP A 122 8.96 5.55 -7.30
N ASN A 123 8.21 5.57 -6.20
CA ASN A 123 6.89 4.96 -6.16
C ASN A 123 5.92 5.64 -7.14
N CYS A 124 5.86 6.98 -7.17
CA CYS A 124 5.05 7.71 -8.14
C CYS A 124 5.42 7.37 -9.59
N ARG A 125 6.72 7.22 -9.88
CA ARG A 125 7.19 6.81 -11.21
C ARG A 125 6.74 5.39 -11.56
N ALA A 126 6.79 4.44 -10.61
CA ALA A 126 6.31 3.07 -10.83
C ALA A 126 4.79 3.03 -11.08
N VAL A 127 4.03 3.82 -10.32
CA VAL A 127 2.58 4.02 -10.51
C VAL A 127 2.28 4.57 -11.91
N ASP A 128 2.99 5.63 -12.33
CA ASP A 128 2.84 6.22 -13.67
C ASP A 128 3.15 5.22 -14.78
N LEU A 129 4.21 4.42 -14.64
CA LEU A 129 4.54 3.36 -15.60
C LEU A 129 3.48 2.26 -15.68
N THR A 130 2.76 1.99 -14.58
CA THR A 130 1.70 0.98 -14.53
C THR A 130 0.40 1.48 -15.17
N LEU A 131 0.21 2.80 -15.26
CA LEU A 131 -0.96 3.41 -15.89
C LEU A 131 -0.82 3.58 -17.41
N ARG A 132 0.40 3.54 -17.94
CA ARG A 132 0.67 3.57 -19.38
C ARG A 132 0.37 2.21 -20.03
#